data_AF-Q52GY9-F1
#
_entry.id   AF-Q52GY9-F1
#
_cell.length_a   1.000
_cell.length_b   1.000
_cell.length_c   1.000
_cell.angle_alpha   90.00
_cell.angle_beta   90.00
_cell.angle_gamma   90.00
#
_symmetry.space_group_name_H-M   'P 1'
#
loop_
_entity.id
_entity.type
_entity.pdbx_description
1 polymer ?
#
loop_
_entity_poly.entity_id
_entity_poly.type
_entity_poly.pdbx_seq_one_letter_code
_entity_poly.pdbx_strand_id
1 'polypeptide(L)'
;MVAASATRNMLQSYGKRGIYVSLAVAVVSTAAFNAFYVWPRHNKYEEFFANYDSYTRMKEICSANKGYMHTCPKELAKLYEEKGKVVAEH
;
A
#
# COMPACT_ATOMS: atom_id res chain seq x y z
N MET A 1 -59.73 -7.72 16.93
CA MET A 1 -59.77 -7.74 15.45
C MET A 1 -58.36 -7.94 14.94
N VAL A 2 -58.07 -9.03 14.21
CA VAL A 2 -56.77 -9.23 13.56
C VAL A 2 -56.74 -8.40 12.29
N ALA A 3 -55.76 -7.51 12.14
CA ALA A 3 -55.61 -6.69 10.94
C ALA A 3 -55.32 -7.59 9.73
N ALA A 4 -55.98 -7.32 8.59
CA ALA A 4 -55.72 -8.04 7.35
C ALA A 4 -54.27 -7.82 6.92
N SER A 5 -53.47 -8.89 6.87
CA SER A 5 -52.11 -8.82 6.34
C SER A 5 -52.19 -8.59 4.82
N ALA A 6 -51.44 -7.60 4.34
CA ALA A 6 -51.34 -7.34 2.90
C ALA A 6 -50.51 -8.45 2.24
N THR A 7 -51.19 -9.49 1.74
CA THR A 7 -50.55 -10.63 1.07
C THR A 7 -50.24 -10.37 -0.41
N ARG A 8 -50.84 -9.33 -1.01
CA ARG A 8 -50.55 -8.93 -2.40
C ARG A 8 -49.18 -8.25 -2.50
N ASN A 9 -48.38 -8.63 -3.50
CA ASN A 9 -47.04 -8.10 -3.80
C ASN A 9 -45.98 -8.32 -2.71
N MET A 10 -46.17 -9.27 -1.79
CA MET A 10 -45.16 -9.59 -0.76
C MET A 10 -43.79 -9.85 -1.38
N LEU A 11 -43.70 -10.73 -2.39
CA LEU A 11 -42.43 -11.06 -3.06
C LEU A 11 -41.74 -9.84 -3.66
N GLN A 12 -42.49 -8.95 -4.32
CA GLN A 12 -41.93 -7.73 -4.91
C GLN A 12 -41.43 -6.75 -3.85
N SER A 13 -42.16 -6.61 -2.73
CA SER A 13 -41.75 -5.78 -1.59
C SER A 13 -40.46 -6.29 -0.94
N TYR A 14 -40.37 -7.61 -0.69
CA TYR A 14 -39.16 -8.24 -0.19
C TYR A 14 -37.99 -8.12 -1.18
N GLY A 15 -38.24 -8.32 -2.48
CA GLY A 15 -37.22 -8.18 -3.52
C GLY A 15 -36.64 -6.78 -3.60
N LYS A 16 -37.49 -5.74 -3.60
CA LYS A 16 -37.04 -4.33 -3.58
C LYS A 16 -36.18 -4.05 -2.34
N ARG A 17 -36.64 -4.47 -1.16
CA ARG A 17 -35.87 -4.31 0.09
C ARG A 17 -34.52 -5.03 0.01
N GLY A 18 -34.48 -6.25 -0.50
CA GLY A 18 -33.24 -7.01 -0.69
C GLY A 18 -32.24 -6.29 -1.61
N ILE A 19 -32.72 -5.73 -2.73
CA ILE A 19 -31.88 -4.94 -3.65
C ILE A 19 -31.31 -3.72 -2.93
N TYR A 20 -32.13 -2.93 -2.23
CA TYR A 20 -31.64 -1.74 -1.52
C TYR A 20 -30.65 -2.09 -0.40
N VAL A 21 -30.92 -3.14 0.38
CA VAL A 21 -30.02 -3.59 1.45
C VAL A 21 -28.70 -4.08 0.86
N SER A 22 -28.73 -4.90 -0.19
CA SER A 22 -27.51 -5.41 -0.83
C SER A 22 -26.67 -4.28 -1.45
N LEU A 23 -27.30 -3.30 -2.09
CA LEU A 23 -26.62 -2.13 -2.62
C LEU A 23 -25.97 -1.30 -1.50
N ALA A 24 -26.69 -1.07 -0.40
CA ALA A 24 -26.14 -0.34 0.75
C ALA A 24 -24.93 -1.08 1.34
N VAL A 25 -25.01 -2.40 1.51
CA VAL A 25 -23.89 -3.22 1.99
C VAL A 25 -22.71 -3.17 1.02
N ALA A 26 -22.95 -3.21 -0.29
CA ALA A 26 -21.90 -3.11 -1.30
C ALA A 26 -21.18 -1.75 -1.25
N VAL A 27 -21.93 -0.64 -1.12
CA VAL A 27 -21.35 0.71 -1.00
C VAL A 27 -20.55 0.84 0.29
N VAL A 28 -21.12 0.40 1.43
CA VAL A 28 -20.45 0.49 2.74
C VAL A 28 -19.17 -0.36 2.77
N SER A 29 -19.22 -1.59 2.27
CA SER A 29 -18.04 -2.47 2.21
C SER A 29 -16.94 -1.90 1.31
N THR A 30 -17.29 -1.33 0.16
CA THR A 30 -16.34 -0.67 -0.75
C THR A 30 -15.69 0.55 -0.09
N ALA A 31 -16.50 1.41 0.53
CA ALA A 31 -16.00 2.59 1.23
C ALA A 31 -15.09 2.21 2.42
N ALA A 32 -15.47 1.19 3.19
CA ALA A 32 -14.67 0.68 4.29
C ALA A 32 -13.32 0.10 3.79
N PHE A 33 -13.33 -0.71 2.74
CA PHE A 33 -12.09 -1.24 2.16
C PHE A 33 -11.16 -0.12 1.67
N ASN A 34 -11.72 0.90 1.02
CA ASN A 34 -10.94 2.04 0.56
C ASN A 34 -10.31 2.81 1.74
N ALA A 35 -11.12 3.15 2.76
CA ALA A 35 -10.68 3.93 3.90
C ALA A 35 -9.69 3.20 4.81
N PHE A 36 -9.87 1.89 5.03
CA PHE A 36 -9.07 1.13 6.01
C PHE A 36 -7.91 0.35 5.39
N TYR A 37 -7.92 0.09 4.07
CA TYR A 37 -6.84 -0.64 3.41
C TYR A 37 -6.11 0.21 2.36
N VAL A 38 -6.85 0.83 1.44
CA VAL A 38 -6.24 1.53 0.29
C VAL A 38 -5.55 2.82 0.73
N TRP A 39 -6.25 3.72 1.44
CA TRP A 39 -5.67 4.99 1.86
C TRP A 39 -4.47 4.83 2.80
N PRO A 40 -4.50 4.00 3.86
CA PRO A 40 -3.34 3.84 4.73
C PRO A 40 -2.13 3.27 3.99
N ARG A 41 -2.35 2.35 3.05
CA ARG A 41 -1.27 1.81 2.21
C ARG A 41 -0.68 2.90 1.32
N HIS A 42 -1.53 3.66 0.62
CA HIS A 42 -1.10 4.77 -0.24
C HIS A 42 -0.28 5.79 0.54
N ASN A 43 -0.78 6.25 1.69
CA ASN A 43 -0.10 7.24 2.52
C ASN A 43 1.26 6.72 3.01
N LYS A 44 1.38 5.43 3.37
CA LYS A 44 2.68 4.83 3.73
C LYS A 44 3.70 4.86 2.59
N TYR A 45 3.27 4.68 1.35
CA TYR A 45 4.16 4.78 0.19
C TYR A 45 4.56 6.23 -0.08
N GLU A 46 3.61 7.17 -0.01
CA GLU A 46 3.90 8.60 -0.13
C GLU A 46 4.90 9.06 0.95
N GLU A 47 4.68 8.69 2.21
CA GLU A 47 5.60 8.95 3.33
C GLU A 47 6.98 8.33 3.11
N PHE A 48 7.03 7.09 2.62
CA PHE A 48 8.29 6.41 2.30
C PHE A 48 9.06 7.17 1.21
N PHE A 49 8.38 7.55 0.12
CA PHE A 49 9.02 8.19 -1.02
C PHE A 49 9.31 9.67 -0.83
N ALA A 50 8.59 10.37 0.07
CA ALA A 50 8.82 11.78 0.38
C ALA A 50 10.27 12.08 0.81
N ASN A 51 10.95 11.12 1.45
CA ASN A 51 12.33 11.25 1.92
C ASN A 51 13.26 10.15 1.38
N TYR A 52 12.84 9.40 0.36
CA TYR A 52 13.63 8.28 -0.14
C TYR A 52 14.75 8.76 -1.07
N ASP A 53 15.98 8.82 -0.55
CA ASP A 53 17.17 8.92 -1.39
C ASP A 53 17.72 7.53 -1.74
N SER A 54 17.55 7.16 -3.01
CA SER A 54 18.05 5.90 -3.56
C SER A 54 19.57 5.71 -3.39
N TYR A 55 20.36 6.79 -3.45
CA TYR A 55 21.81 6.69 -3.33
C TYR A 55 22.24 6.38 -1.90
N THR A 56 21.69 7.11 -0.93
CA THR A 56 21.91 6.81 0.50
C THR A 56 21.47 5.39 0.85
N ARG A 57 20.31 4.94 0.37
CA ARG A 57 19.83 3.58 0.64
C ARG A 57 20.69 2.50 -0.01
N MET A 58 21.25 2.75 -1.20
CA MET A 58 22.23 1.85 -1.80
C MET A 58 23.53 1.80 -0.97
N LYS A 59 24.03 2.95 -0.50
CA LYS A 59 25.21 3.03 0.38
C LYS A 59 24.99 2.21 1.67
N GLU A 60 23.82 2.32 2.30
CA GLU A 60 23.44 1.54 3.48
C GLU A 60 23.34 0.03 3.23
N ILE A 61 22.76 -0.38 2.10
CA ILE A 61 22.68 -1.81 1.74
C ILE A 61 24.08 -2.39 1.55
N CYS A 62 24.94 -1.67 0.82
CA CYS A 62 26.30 -2.12 0.56
C CYS A 62 27.21 -2.07 1.79
N SER A 63 26.93 -1.21 2.78
CA SER A 63 27.66 -1.17 4.05
C SER A 63 27.22 -2.28 5.02
N ALA A 64 25.91 -2.53 5.13
CA ALA A 64 25.36 -3.51 6.07
C ALA A 64 25.48 -4.96 5.58
N ASN A 65 25.37 -5.20 4.28
CA ASN A 65 25.36 -6.55 3.74
C ASN A 65 26.05 -6.62 2.37
N LYS A 66 27.38 -6.73 2.39
CA LYS A 66 28.26 -6.82 1.20
C LYS A 66 27.86 -7.95 0.23
N GLY A 67 27.02 -8.91 0.64
CA GLY A 67 26.50 -9.99 -0.20
C GLY A 67 25.16 -9.71 -0.88
N TYR A 68 24.45 -8.64 -0.49
CA TYR A 68 23.08 -8.39 -0.97
C TYR A 68 23.03 -7.94 -2.44
N MET A 69 24.02 -7.17 -2.91
CA MET A 69 24.19 -6.88 -4.33
C MET A 69 25.55 -7.36 -4.81
N HIS A 70 25.56 -8.06 -5.96
CA HIS A 70 26.81 -8.51 -6.60
C HIS A 70 27.71 -7.34 -7.01
N THR A 71 27.10 -6.19 -7.32
CA THR A 71 27.75 -4.96 -7.78
C THR A 71 28.05 -3.96 -6.67
N CYS A 72 27.68 -4.26 -5.41
CA CYS A 72 28.13 -3.44 -4.29
C CYS A 72 29.64 -3.27 -4.41
N PRO A 73 30.19 -2.06 -4.23
CA PRO A 73 31.58 -1.74 -4.56
C PRO A 73 32.55 -2.46 -3.61
N LYS A 74 32.72 -3.77 -3.81
CA LYS A 74 33.73 -4.61 -3.15
C LYS A 74 35.11 -4.22 -3.65
N GLU A 75 35.20 -3.92 -4.95
CA GLU A 75 36.44 -3.54 -5.64
C GLU A 75 36.57 -2.03 -5.85
N LEU A 76 35.45 -1.30 -6.07
CA LEU A 76 35.53 0.15 -6.29
C LEU A 76 36.04 0.88 -5.04
N ALA A 77 35.51 0.57 -3.85
CA ALA A 77 35.99 1.19 -2.61
C ALA A 77 37.48 0.89 -2.35
N LYS A 78 37.89 -0.37 -2.57
CA LYS A 78 39.29 -0.81 -2.46
C LYS A 78 40.22 -0.12 -3.47
N LEU A 79 39.78 0.04 -4.72
CA LEU A 79 40.52 0.77 -5.77
C LEU A 79 40.60 2.28 -5.53
N TYR A 80 39.61 2.88 -4.85
CA TYR A 80 39.64 4.30 -4.47
C TYR A 80 40.62 4.55 -3.30
N GLU A 81 40.67 3.65 -2.32
CA GLU A 81 41.69 3.65 -1.25
C GLU A 81 43.11 3.47 -1.81
N GLU A 82 43.32 2.51 -2.71
CA GLU A 82 44.63 2.26 -3.34
C GLU A 82 45.12 3.42 -4.24
N LYS A 83 44.20 4.25 -4.76
CA LYS A 83 44.55 5.38 -5.64
C LYS A 83 44.62 6.73 -4.93
N GLY A 84 44.45 6.78 -3.61
CA GLY A 84 44.57 8.01 -2.81
C GLY A 84 43.62 9.12 -3.23
N LYS A 85 42.47 8.79 -3.82
CA LYS A 85 41.49 9.78 -4.31
C LYS A 85 40.36 9.94 -3.30
N VAL A 86 40.16 11.17 -2.85
CA VAL A 86 39.04 11.55 -2.00
C VAL A 86 37.75 11.30 -2.79
N VAL A 87 36.93 10.36 -2.34
CA VAL A 87 35.56 10.21 -2.86
C VAL A 87 34.83 11.48 -2.45
N ALA A 88 34.33 12.24 -3.43
CA ALA A 88 33.60 13.47 -3.16
C ALA A 88 32.41 13.15 -2.25
N GLU A 89 32.37 13.82 -1.09
CA GLU A 89 31.20 13.85 -0.23
C GLU A 89 30.11 14.66 -0.93
N HIS A 90 29.18 13.93 -1.54
CA HIS A 90 27.81 14.38 -1.75
C HIS A 90 26.88 13.37 -1.06
#